data_AF-A0A5J9U508-F1
#
_entry.id   AF-A0A5J9U508-F1
#
_cell.length_a   1.000
_cell.length_b   1.000
_cell.length_c   1.000
_cell.angle_alpha   90.00
_cell.angle_beta   90.00
_cell.angle_gamma   90.00
#
_symmetry.space_group_name_H-M   'P 1'
#
loop_
_entity.id
_entity.type
_entity.pdbx_description
1 polymer ?
#
loop_
_entity_poly.entity_id
_entity_poly.type
_entity_poly.pdbx_seq_one_letter_code
_entity_poly.pdbx_strand_id
1 'polypeptide(L)'
;MSNPLGNGAIVETSDEKIIVLQRSYNVGQFPGYYVFPEGHSEFWKLKPQEIGIMGHQADEEDFACLSERVSQLMFEGIIREVVDETGIPASSLTDPVFIGVSLREINVRPTAYFFAKCDINSSAVNELYSRAQDGLNPLNYMQFQWMSYEE
;
A
#
# COMPACT_ATOMS: atom_id res chain seq x y z
N MET A 1 18.26 1.85 -15.48
CA MET A 1 16.83 2.15 -15.24
C MET A 1 16.52 1.73 -13.83
N SER A 2 15.85 2.57 -13.04
CA SER A 2 15.39 2.19 -11.70
C SER A 2 14.09 1.37 -11.83
N ASN A 3 14.05 0.19 -11.21
CA ASN A 3 12.86 -0.65 -11.12
C ASN A 3 12.38 -0.68 -9.66
N PRO A 4 11.80 0.42 -9.14
CA PRO A 4 11.40 0.48 -7.74
C PRO A 4 10.25 -0.50 -7.47
N LEU A 5 10.41 -1.31 -6.43
CA LEU A 5 9.40 -2.25 -5.95
C LEU A 5 8.24 -1.50 -5.31
N GLY A 6 7.04 -1.59 -5.87
CA GLY A 6 5.82 -1.06 -5.25
C GLY A 6 5.30 -1.97 -4.14
N ASN A 7 4.54 -1.40 -3.20
CA ASN A 7 3.76 -2.13 -2.20
C ASN A 7 2.28 -1.76 -2.35
N GLY A 8 1.42 -2.76 -2.54
CA GLY A 8 -0.03 -2.59 -2.68
C GLY A 8 -0.81 -3.45 -1.69
N ALA A 9 -1.98 -2.96 -1.26
CA ALA A 9 -2.84 -3.61 -0.28
C ALA A 9 -4.20 -3.97 -0.87
N ILE A 10 -4.62 -5.21 -0.74
CA ILE A 10 -6.01 -5.62 -0.92
C ILE A 10 -6.63 -5.65 0.46
N VAL A 11 -7.55 -4.73 0.73
CA VAL A 11 -8.23 -4.62 2.03
C VAL A 11 -9.68 -5.03 1.88
N GLU A 12 -10.10 -6.01 2.67
CA GLU A 12 -11.48 -6.50 2.76
C GLU A 12 -12.17 -5.94 4.01
N THR A 13 -13.34 -5.35 3.85
CA THR A 13 -14.15 -4.85 4.98
C THR A 13 -14.95 -5.96 5.67
N SER A 14 -15.51 -5.66 6.84
CA SER A 14 -16.32 -6.64 7.58
C SER A 14 -17.64 -7.03 6.91
N ASP A 15 -18.07 -6.28 5.89
CA ASP A 15 -19.18 -6.60 4.99
C ASP A 15 -18.72 -7.11 3.62
N GLU A 16 -17.53 -7.72 3.57
CA GLU A 16 -16.99 -8.48 2.43
C GLU A 16 -16.83 -7.63 1.15
N LYS A 17 -16.47 -6.35 1.32
CA LYS A 17 -16.15 -5.46 0.21
C LYS A 17 -14.66 -5.23 0.10
N ILE A 18 -14.14 -5.24 -1.12
CA ILE A 18 -12.75 -4.88 -1.39
C ILE A 18 -12.64 -3.38 -1.64
N ILE A 19 -11.71 -2.75 -0.93
CA ILE A 19 -11.40 -1.33 -1.06
C ILE A 19 -10.66 -1.06 -2.37
N VAL A 20 -11.18 -0.11 -3.16
CA VAL A 20 -10.48 0.46 -4.31
C VAL A 20 -10.60 1.99 -4.32
N LEU A 21 -9.57 2.63 -4.85
CA LEU A 21 -9.43 4.07 -4.94
C LEU A 21 -9.36 4.45 -6.41
N GLN A 22 -10.22 5.38 -6.86
CA GLN A 22 -10.18 5.90 -8.22
C GLN A 22 -9.21 7.06 -8.29
N ARG A 23 -8.20 7.01 -9.14
CA ARG A 23 -7.23 8.11 -9.28
C ARG A 23 -7.88 9.37 -9.87
N SER A 24 -7.47 10.55 -9.40
CA SER A 24 -7.83 11.84 -9.99
C SER A 24 -7.53 11.86 -11.50
N TYR A 25 -8.33 12.60 -12.27
CA TYR A 25 -8.05 12.83 -13.69
C TYR A 25 -6.86 13.78 -13.94
N ASN A 26 -6.36 14.44 -12.88
CA ASN A 26 -5.28 15.44 -12.97
C ASN A 26 -3.88 14.87 -12.68
N VAL A 27 -3.73 13.54 -12.61
CA VAL A 27 -2.42 12.88 -12.40
C VAL A 27 -1.74 12.54 -13.72
N GLY A 28 -0.41 12.55 -13.74
CA GLY A 28 0.37 12.24 -14.94
C GLY A 28 0.40 10.75 -15.34
N GLN A 29 -0.01 9.84 -14.45
CA GLN A 29 -0.06 8.39 -14.72
C GLN A 29 -1.40 7.78 -14.32
N PHE A 30 -2.02 7.07 -15.26
CA PHE A 30 -3.29 6.33 -15.13
C PHE A 30 -4.45 7.17 -14.54
N PRO A 31 -4.82 8.30 -15.17
CA PRO A 31 -5.92 9.15 -14.69
C PRO A 31 -7.27 8.42 -14.76
N GLY A 32 -8.06 8.47 -13.68
CA GLY A 32 -9.39 7.85 -13.61
C GLY A 32 -9.41 6.33 -13.39
N TYR A 33 -8.26 5.66 -13.34
CA TYR A 33 -8.17 4.22 -13.09
C TYR A 33 -8.43 3.89 -11.63
N TYR A 34 -9.05 2.73 -11.40
CA TYR A 34 -9.14 2.12 -10.08
C TYR A 34 -7.81 1.49 -9.70
N VAL A 35 -7.35 1.80 -8.51
CA VAL A 35 -6.15 1.22 -7.90
C VAL A 35 -6.49 0.73 -6.50
N PHE A 36 -5.69 -0.20 -6.02
CA PHE A 36 -5.67 -0.55 -4.62
C PHE A 36 -4.93 0.53 -3.82
N PRO A 37 -5.14 0.64 -2.50
CA PRO A 37 -4.24 1.40 -1.65
C PRO A 37 -2.80 0.98 -1.94
N GLU A 38 -2.00 1.90 -2.48
CA GLU A 38 -0.68 1.58 -3.00
C GLU A 38 0.28 2.76 -2.85
N GLY A 39 1.41 2.47 -2.24
CA GLY A 39 2.45 3.46 -2.04
C GLY A 39 3.52 3.34 -3.11
N HIS A 40 3.95 4.49 -3.63
CA HIS A 40 5.29 4.59 -4.16
C HIS A 40 6.24 4.55 -2.95
N SER A 41 7.08 3.54 -2.88
CA SER A 41 8.02 3.25 -1.79
C SER A 41 9.07 4.35 -1.53
N GLU A 42 8.93 5.55 -2.12
CA GLU A 42 9.62 6.78 -1.67
C GLU A 42 9.24 7.21 -0.24
N PHE A 43 8.22 6.58 0.36
CA PHE A 43 7.91 6.70 1.78
C PHE A 43 8.51 5.60 2.67
N TRP A 44 9.53 4.87 2.21
CA TRP A 44 10.56 4.41 3.14
C TRP A 44 11.28 5.69 3.64
N LYS A 45 10.72 6.39 4.63
CA LYS A 45 11.32 7.61 5.22
C LYS A 45 12.72 7.37 5.76
N LEU A 46 13.08 6.09 5.91
CA LEU A 46 14.41 5.65 6.25
C LEU A 46 15.21 5.49 4.95
N LYS A 47 16.28 6.23 4.74
CA LYS A 47 17.22 5.95 3.65
C LYS A 47 17.78 4.53 3.83
N PRO A 48 18.29 3.88 2.77
CA PRO A 48 18.98 2.58 2.89
C PRO A 48 20.00 2.55 4.05
N GLN A 49 20.70 3.66 4.29
CA GLN A 49 21.65 3.79 5.40
C GLN A 49 20.99 3.74 6.79
N GLU A 50 19.76 4.22 6.93
CA GLU A 50 19.01 4.24 8.20
C GLU A 50 18.43 2.86 8.56
N ILE A 51 18.46 1.91 7.61
CA ILE A 51 18.16 0.49 7.85
C ILE A 51 19.42 -0.39 7.81
N GLY A 52 20.60 0.22 7.87
CA GLY A 52 21.88 -0.50 7.95
C GLY A 52 22.49 -0.91 6.61
N ILE A 53 21.91 -0.50 5.47
CA ILE A 53 22.48 -0.72 4.14
C ILE A 53 23.56 0.33 3.91
N MET A 54 24.77 0.05 4.42
CA MET A 54 25.94 0.92 4.34
C MET A 54 26.80 0.69 3.09
N GLY A 55 26.46 -0.31 2.26
CA GLY A 55 27.22 -0.68 1.07
C GLY A 55 26.97 -2.14 0.68
N HIS A 56 27.92 -2.75 -0.03
CA HIS A 56 27.93 -4.21 -0.24
C HIS A 56 28.31 -4.87 1.09
N GLN A 57 27.32 -5.48 1.75
CA GLN A 57 27.54 -6.33 2.91
C GLN A 57 28.23 -7.62 2.44
N ALA A 58 29.32 -8.00 3.09
CA ALA A 58 30.19 -9.10 2.67
C ALA A 58 29.86 -10.44 3.36
N ASP A 59 29.07 -10.42 4.44
CA ASP A 59 28.80 -11.57 5.31
C ASP A 59 27.33 -12.04 5.21
N GLU A 60 27.11 -13.36 5.20
CA GLU A 60 25.77 -13.97 5.03
C GLU A 60 24.82 -13.72 6.20
N GLU A 61 25.33 -13.64 7.44
CA GLU A 61 24.52 -13.35 8.63
C GLU A 61 23.95 -11.92 8.62
N ASP A 62 24.73 -10.95 8.13
CA ASP A 62 24.30 -9.57 7.95
C ASP A 62 23.17 -9.47 6.91
N PHE A 63 23.23 -10.29 5.86
CA PHE A 63 22.21 -10.34 4.82
C PHE A 63 20.87 -10.90 5.34
N ALA A 64 20.90 -11.94 6.18
CA ALA A 64 19.69 -12.51 6.77
C ALA A 64 18.98 -11.52 7.69
N CYS A 65 19.73 -10.86 8.58
CA CYS A 65 19.22 -9.80 9.46
C CYS A 65 18.66 -8.62 8.66
N LEU A 66 19.37 -8.21 7.60
CA LEU A 66 18.89 -7.15 6.73
C LEU A 66 17.60 -7.55 5.99
N SER A 67 17.53 -8.77 5.46
CA SER A 67 16.35 -9.27 4.76
C SER A 67 15.13 -9.33 5.68
N GLU A 68 15.31 -9.81 6.91
CA GLU A 68 14.25 -9.81 7.92
C GLU A 68 13.79 -8.37 8.18
N ARG A 69 14.73 -7.44 8.39
CA ARG A 69 14.40 -6.04 8.60
C ARG A 69 13.64 -5.48 7.41
N VAL A 70 14.15 -5.57 6.19
CA VAL A 70 13.47 -5.09 4.98
C VAL A 70 12.06 -5.68 4.84
N SER A 71 11.88 -6.97 5.16
CA SER A 71 10.56 -7.58 5.11
C SER A 71 9.58 -6.95 6.10
N GLN A 72 9.97 -6.79 7.38
CA GLN A 72 9.15 -6.13 8.41
C GLN A 72 8.70 -4.75 7.95
N LEU A 73 9.62 -4.02 7.34
CA LEU A 73 9.42 -2.67 6.84
C LEU A 73 8.44 -2.61 5.66
N MET A 74 8.35 -3.66 4.84
CA MET A 74 7.31 -3.79 3.82
C MET A 74 5.93 -4.02 4.44
N PHE A 75 5.82 -4.87 5.46
CA PHE A 75 4.56 -5.13 6.18
C PHE A 75 4.08 -3.89 6.97
N GLU A 76 4.98 -3.22 7.69
CA GLU A 76 4.68 -1.96 8.39
C GLU A 76 4.34 -0.84 7.39
N GLY A 77 5.08 -0.79 6.28
CA GLY A 77 4.87 0.18 5.22
C GLY A 77 3.47 0.08 4.64
N ILE A 78 3.00 -1.13 4.32
CA ILE A 78 1.69 -1.29 3.69
C ILE A 78 0.53 -0.93 4.62
N ILE A 79 0.63 -1.24 5.91
CA ILE A 79 -0.36 -0.78 6.90
C ILE A 79 -0.41 0.75 6.92
N ARG A 80 0.74 1.42 6.92
CA ARG A 80 0.80 2.88 6.93
C ARG A 80 0.20 3.49 5.66
N GLU A 81 0.48 2.95 4.47
CA GLU A 81 -0.14 3.44 3.23
C GLU A 81 -1.66 3.29 3.27
N VAL A 82 -2.19 2.16 3.78
CA VAL A 82 -3.64 2.00 3.97
C VAL A 82 -4.18 3.07 4.91
N VAL A 83 -3.53 3.31 6.06
CA VAL A 83 -3.96 4.35 7.03
C VAL A 83 -3.94 5.74 6.39
N ASP A 84 -2.87 6.09 5.69
CA ASP A 84 -2.65 7.41 5.11
C ASP A 84 -3.63 7.68 3.95
N GLU A 85 -3.92 6.68 3.11
CA GLU A 85 -4.81 6.84 1.96
C GLU A 85 -6.29 6.64 2.29
N THR A 86 -6.63 5.83 3.30
CA THR A 86 -8.03 5.48 3.60
C THR A 86 -8.57 6.09 4.89
N GLY A 87 -7.69 6.50 5.82
CA GLY A 87 -8.06 6.91 7.17
C GLY A 87 -8.47 5.76 8.11
N ILE A 88 -8.40 4.50 7.66
CA ILE A 88 -8.67 3.33 8.50
C ILE A 88 -7.58 3.24 9.58
N PRO A 89 -7.92 3.13 10.87
CA PRO A 89 -6.92 2.98 11.92
C PRO A 89 -6.23 1.61 11.82
N ALA A 90 -4.91 1.59 12.04
CA ALA A 90 -4.14 0.35 12.00
C ALA A 90 -4.65 -0.72 12.98
N SER A 91 -5.25 -0.32 14.11
CA SER A 91 -5.84 -1.24 15.09
C SER A 91 -7.06 -2.01 14.58
N SER A 92 -7.68 -1.55 13.50
CA SER A 92 -8.82 -2.18 12.84
C SER A 92 -8.41 -3.12 11.70
N LEU A 93 -7.11 -3.21 11.39
CA LEU A 93 -6.58 -4.07 10.35
C LEU A 93 -5.99 -5.34 10.97
N THR A 94 -6.20 -6.48 10.32
CA THR A 94 -5.43 -7.70 10.63
C THR A 94 -4.00 -7.56 10.12
N ASP A 95 -3.10 -8.39 10.66
CA ASP A 95 -1.75 -8.52 10.14
C ASP A 95 -1.80 -8.84 8.62
N PRO A 96 -1.11 -8.06 7.77
CA PRO A 96 -1.14 -8.30 6.34
C PRO A 96 -0.50 -9.63 6.00
N VAL A 97 -1.05 -10.32 5.02
CA VAL A 97 -0.49 -11.54 4.45
C VAL A 97 0.06 -11.21 3.08
N PHE A 98 1.33 -11.54 2.82
CA PHE A 98 1.91 -11.42 1.48
C PHE A 98 1.29 -12.46 0.55
N ILE A 99 0.67 -12.01 -0.55
CA ILE A 99 -0.05 -12.89 -1.49
C ILE A 99 0.65 -13.06 -2.83
N GLY A 100 1.65 -12.23 -3.15
CA GLY A 100 2.47 -12.39 -4.34
C GLY A 100 3.02 -11.09 -4.91
N VAL A 101 3.72 -11.22 -6.04
CA VAL A 101 4.25 -10.08 -6.82
C VAL A 101 3.57 -10.06 -8.17
N SER A 102 3.10 -8.89 -8.58
CA SER A 102 2.66 -8.64 -9.95
C SER A 102 3.68 -7.76 -10.68
N LEU A 103 3.81 -7.97 -11.98
CA LEU A 103 4.63 -7.15 -12.86
C LEU A 103 3.72 -6.42 -13.84
N ARG A 104 3.72 -5.08 -13.80
CA ARG A 104 2.96 -4.29 -14.77
C ARG A 104 3.54 -4.50 -16.17
N GLU A 105 2.70 -4.82 -17.15
CA GLU A 105 3.12 -4.89 -18.56
C GLU A 105 3.65 -3.53 -19.04
N ILE A 106 2.99 -2.45 -18.60
CA ILE A 106 3.40 -1.07 -18.89
C ILE A 106 4.42 -0.64 -17.83
N ASN A 107 5.60 -0.20 -18.28
CA ASN A 107 6.74 0.26 -17.48
C ASN A 107 7.44 -0.81 -16.62
N VAL A 108 7.06 -2.09 -16.75
CA VAL A 108 7.79 -3.26 -16.18
C VAL A 108 8.07 -3.09 -14.68
N ARG A 109 7.11 -2.51 -13.95
CA ARG A 109 7.26 -2.21 -12.53
C ARG A 109 6.74 -3.37 -11.68
N PRO A 110 7.57 -3.99 -10.83
CA PRO A 110 7.12 -5.00 -9.89
C PRO A 110 6.40 -4.36 -8.71
N THR A 111 5.33 -5.00 -8.24
CA THR A 111 4.58 -4.60 -7.04
C THR A 111 4.29 -5.83 -6.19
N ALA A 112 4.70 -5.80 -4.93
CA ALA A 112 4.32 -6.78 -3.91
C ALA A 112 2.91 -6.46 -3.41
N TYR A 113 2.04 -7.48 -3.35
CA TYR A 113 0.68 -7.36 -2.86
C TYR A 113 0.50 -8.05 -1.53
N PHE A 114 -0.21 -7.36 -0.63
CA PHE A 114 -0.56 -7.82 0.69
C PHE A 114 -2.08 -7.83 0.85
N PHE A 115 -2.63 -8.82 1.53
CA PHE A 115 -4.04 -8.90 1.87
C PHE A 115 -4.23 -8.65 3.36
N ALA A 116 -5.19 -7.81 3.73
CA ALA A 116 -5.59 -7.59 5.11
C ALA A 116 -7.11 -7.49 5.22
N LYS A 117 -7.67 -7.93 6.34
CA LYS A 117 -9.08 -7.71 6.68
C LYS A 117 -9.19 -6.50 7.58
N CYS A 118 -10.30 -5.80 7.47
CA CYS A 118 -10.69 -4.68 8.32
C CYS A 118 -11.98 -5.03 9.05
N ASP A 119 -12.03 -4.75 10.36
CA ASP A 119 -13.26 -4.96 11.16
C ASP A 119 -14.34 -3.89 10.91
N ILE A 120 -14.01 -2.83 10.17
CA ILE A 120 -14.91 -1.74 9.81
C ILE A 120 -15.67 -2.09 8.51
N ASN A 121 -16.97 -1.79 8.49
CA ASN A 121 -17.79 -1.98 7.30
C ASN A 121 -17.58 -0.86 6.27
N SER A 122 -18.00 -1.11 5.03
CA SER A 122 -17.85 -0.18 3.92
C SER A 122 -18.41 1.22 4.19
N SER A 123 -19.58 1.33 4.80
CA SER A 123 -20.21 2.64 5.07
C SER A 123 -19.39 3.51 6.01
N ALA A 124 -18.82 2.94 7.07
CA ALA A 124 -18.00 3.66 8.04
C ALA A 124 -16.61 4.00 7.48
N VAL A 125 -16.04 3.13 6.65
CA VAL A 125 -14.79 3.41 5.94
C VAL A 125 -14.96 4.61 4.97
N ASN A 126 -16.10 4.74 4.29
CA ASN A 126 -16.39 5.92 3.46
C ASN A 126 -16.38 7.24 4.24
N GLU A 127 -16.88 7.23 5.49
CA GLU A 127 -16.84 8.40 6.38
C GLU A 127 -15.41 8.73 6.80
N LEU A 128 -14.61 7.71 7.14
CA LEU A 128 -13.20 7.87 7.49
C LEU A 128 -12.41 8.47 6.32
N TYR A 129 -12.64 7.94 5.12
CA TYR A 129 -12.00 8.42 3.90
C TYR A 129 -12.32 9.88 3.62
N SER A 130 -13.59 10.27 3.75
CA SER A 130 -14.03 11.65 3.52
C SER A 130 -13.34 12.63 4.48
N ARG A 131 -13.08 12.23 5.73
CA ARG A 131 -12.32 13.03 6.70
C ARG A 131 -10.82 13.06 6.40
N ALA A 132 -10.27 11.96 5.88
CA ALA A 132 -8.88 11.89 5.46
C ALA A 132 -8.60 12.77 4.24
N GLN A 133 -9.55 12.86 3.29
CA GLN A 133 -9.45 13.70 2.10
C GLN A 133 -9.21 15.19 2.39
N ASP A 134 -9.76 15.72 3.47
CA ASP A 134 -9.54 17.12 3.87
C ASP A 134 -8.06 17.42 4.18
N GLY A 135 -7.26 16.39 4.47
CA GLY A 135 -5.81 16.47 4.66
C GLY A 135 -4.96 16.05 3.44
N LEU A 136 -5.57 15.51 2.38
CA LEU A 136 -4.86 15.00 1.20
C LEU A 136 -4.63 16.11 0.16
N ASN A 137 -3.48 16.05 -0.53
CA ASN A 137 -3.09 17.06 -1.52
C ASN A 137 -4.07 17.04 -2.71
N PRO A 138 -4.63 18.17 -3.16
CA PRO A 138 -5.67 18.24 -4.20
C PRO A 138 -5.30 17.68 -5.59
N LEU A 139 -4.03 17.35 -5.83
CA LEU A 139 -3.61 16.66 -7.06
C LEU A 139 -3.85 15.14 -7.01
N ASN A 140 -4.10 14.58 -5.82
CA ASN A 140 -4.28 13.16 -5.56
C ASN A 140 -5.72 12.79 -5.16
N TYR A 141 -6.73 13.63 -5.43
CA TYR A 141 -8.12 13.29 -5.09
C TYR A 141 -8.48 11.92 -5.64
N MET A 142 -8.58 10.94 -4.75
CA MET A 142 -9.09 9.63 -5.10
C MET A 142 -10.60 9.58 -4.84
N GLN A 143 -11.36 8.74 -5.54
CA GLN A 143 -12.73 8.42 -5.12
C GLN A 143 -12.75 7.03 -4.53
N PHE A 144 -13.35 6.89 -3.35
CA PHE A 144 -13.51 5.60 -2.70
C PHE A 144 -14.59 4.79 -3.41
N GLN A 145 -14.28 3.54 -3.74
CA GLN A 145 -15.21 2.59 -4.37
C GLN A 145 -15.01 1.17 -3.80
N TRP A 146 -15.99 0.30 -4.05
CA TRP A 146 -16.01 -1.08 -3.57
C TRP A 146 -16.09 -2.06 -4.73
N MET A 147 -15.34 -3.15 -4.66
CA MET A 147 -15.63 -4.35 -5.47
C MET A 147 -16.31 -5.39 -4.59
N SER A 148 -17.43 -5.93 -5.08
CA SER A 148 -18.04 -7.14 -4.52
C SER A 148 -17.63 -8.31 -5.39
N TYR A 149 -17.31 -9.45 -4.81
CA TYR A 149 -17.19 -10.71 -5.54
C TYR A 149 -18.43 -11.56 -5.28
N GLU A 150 -18.99 -12.17 -6.32
CA GLU A 150 -20.04 -13.18 -6.19
C GLU A 150 -19.37 -14.54 -6.04
N GLU A 151 -19.88 -15.38 -5.13
CA GLU A 151 -19.50 -16.81 -5.02
C GLU A 151 -20.08 -17.64 -6.18
#